data_AF-A0A497S6B6-F1
#
_entry.id   AF-A0A497S6B6-F1
#
_cell.length_a   1.000
_cell.length_b   1.000
_cell.length_c   1.000
_cell.angle_alpha   90.00
_cell.angle_beta   90.00
_cell.angle_gamma   90.00
#
_symmetry.space_group_name_H-M   'P 1'
#
loop_
_entity.id
_entity.type
_entity.pdbx_description
1 polymer ?
#
loop_
_entity_poly.entity_id
_entity_poly.type
_entity_poly.pdbx_seq_one_letter_code
_entity_poly.pdbx_strand_id
1 'polypeptide(L)'
;MKELREELKELRKLLKLKLRVILNTGSTIEQGVVIKGGMKFDREYKECASICFMNEEDMNILAVRDGDNIKLKTDVGEIVLSVAGGDIQRGTVFVPRGPWINLVIDSTTFGTGSPFYKGMDAEIMPTDEDVMDLNQIIGIYDKK
;
A
#
# COMPACT_ATOMS: atom_id res chain seq x y z
N MET A 1 -12.64 4.94 24.26
CA MET A 1 -12.42 4.76 22.80
C MET A 1 -11.10 5.34 22.32
N LYS A 2 -10.78 6.62 22.58
CA LYS A 2 -9.49 7.22 22.18
C LYS A 2 -8.29 6.58 22.89
N GLU A 3 -8.40 6.39 24.21
CA GLU A 3 -7.40 5.73 25.05
C GLU A 3 -7.08 4.29 24.58
N LEU A 4 -8.11 3.48 24.33
CA LEU A 4 -7.97 2.12 23.80
C LEU A 4 -7.27 2.07 22.43
N ARG A 5 -7.44 3.09 21.58
CA ARG A 5 -6.73 3.19 20.29
C ARG A 5 -5.26 3.52 20.50
N GLU A 6 -4.93 4.41 21.44
CA GLU A 6 -3.55 4.75 21.77
C GLU A 6 -2.82 3.57 22.43
N GLU A 7 -3.49 2.83 23.31
CA GLU A 7 -2.94 1.59 23.89
C GLU A 7 -2.65 0.53 22.81
N LEU A 8 -3.59 0.36 21.86
CA LEU A 8 -3.40 -0.57 20.74
C LEU A 8 -2.20 -0.17 19.86
N LYS A 9 -2.01 1.13 19.62
CA LYS A 9 -0.85 1.64 18.87
C LYS A 9 0.47 1.30 19.57
N GLU A 10 0.56 1.59 20.87
CA GLU A 10 1.76 1.29 21.64
C GLU A 10 2.04 -0.22 21.66
N LEU A 11 0.98 -1.04 21.79
CA LEU A 11 1.10 -2.50 21.75
C LEU A 11 1.61 -2.99 20.38
N ARG A 12 1.05 -2.51 19.27
CA ARG A 12 1.50 -2.86 17.90
C ARG A 12 2.98 -2.53 17.71
N LYS A 13 3.41 -1.36 18.20
CA LYS A 13 4.80 -0.89 18.13
C LYS A 13 5.74 -1.75 18.97
N LEU A 14 5.36 -2.09 20.20
CA LEU A 14 6.13 -2.95 21.11
C LEU A 14 6.27 -4.38 20.57
N LEU A 15 5.18 -4.94 20.03
CA LEU A 15 5.15 -6.28 19.45
C LEU A 15 5.83 -6.36 18.08
N LYS A 16 6.13 -5.21 17.46
CA LYS A 16 6.75 -5.12 16.12
C LYS A 16 6.01 -5.98 15.11
N LEU A 17 4.67 -5.88 15.11
CA LEU A 17 3.82 -6.68 14.24
C LEU A 17 4.19 -6.42 12.79
N LYS A 18 4.51 -7.50 12.07
CA LYS A 18 4.82 -7.47 10.66
C LYS A 18 4.53 -8.81 10.00
N LEU A 19 4.17 -8.77 8.73
CA LEU A 19 3.94 -9.97 7.92
C LEU A 19 4.75 -9.91 6.65
N ARG A 20 5.30 -11.06 6.25
CA ARG A 20 5.80 -11.25 4.88
C ARG A 20 4.64 -11.64 3.99
N VAL A 21 4.53 -10.96 2.87
CA VAL A 21 3.43 -11.13 1.91
C VAL A 21 3.96 -11.10 0.49
N ILE A 22 3.19 -11.69 -0.42
CA ILE A 22 3.39 -11.52 -1.85
C ILE A 22 2.60 -10.30 -2.33
N LEU A 23 3.32 -9.29 -2.82
CA LEU A 23 2.77 -8.09 -3.43
C LEU A 23 2.34 -8.35 -4.87
N ASN A 24 1.06 -8.09 -5.15
CA ASN A 24 0.50 -8.05 -6.48
C ASN A 24 -0.03 -6.66 -6.80
N THR A 25 0.17 -6.21 -8.04
CA THR A 25 -0.42 -4.96 -8.52
C THR A 25 -1.28 -5.16 -9.76
N GLY A 26 -2.28 -4.30 -9.94
CA GLY A 26 -3.19 -4.38 -11.07
C GLY A 26 -4.05 -3.14 -11.23
N SER A 27 -5.04 -3.21 -12.13
CA SER A 27 -6.01 -2.13 -12.30
C SER A 27 -7.28 -2.45 -11.52
N THR A 28 -7.94 -1.42 -10.99
CA THR A 28 -9.30 -1.51 -10.45
C THR A 28 -10.25 -0.66 -11.29
N ILE A 29 -11.55 -0.88 -11.11
CA ILE A 29 -12.57 -0.12 -11.85
C ILE A 29 -12.55 1.34 -11.41
N GLU A 30 -12.51 1.58 -10.10
CA GLU A 30 -12.51 2.89 -9.47
C GLU A 30 -11.31 3.71 -9.93
N GLN A 31 -10.11 3.11 -9.87
CA GLN A 31 -8.88 3.72 -10.37
C GLN A 31 -8.94 4.02 -11.86
N GLY A 32 -9.55 3.13 -12.65
CA GLY A 32 -9.76 3.32 -14.08
C GLY A 32 -10.66 4.51 -14.39
N VAL A 33 -11.76 4.67 -13.64
CA VAL A 33 -12.70 5.79 -13.78
C VAL A 33 -12.02 7.11 -13.47
N VAL A 34 -11.30 7.20 -12.35
CA VAL A 34 -10.60 8.42 -11.92
C VAL A 34 -9.55 8.84 -12.94
N ILE A 35 -8.72 7.89 -13.41
CA ILE A 35 -7.69 8.17 -14.41
C ILE A 35 -8.28 8.65 -15.73
N LYS A 36 -9.33 7.98 -16.22
CA LYS A 36 -9.96 8.30 -17.51
C LYS A 36 -10.78 9.59 -17.44
N GLY A 37 -11.32 9.92 -16.27
CA GLY A 37 -12.00 11.19 -16.02
C GLY A 37 -11.06 12.40 -15.89
N GLY A 38 -9.74 12.21 -15.95
CA GLY A 38 -8.77 13.30 -15.84
C GLY A 38 -8.49 13.75 -14.40
N MET A 39 -9.01 13.05 -13.40
CA MET A 39 -9.01 13.43 -11.98
C MET A 39 -7.76 12.92 -11.25
N LYS A 40 -6.61 12.84 -11.94
CA LYS A 40 -5.37 12.28 -11.38
C LYS A 40 -4.78 13.13 -10.25
N PHE A 41 -5.06 14.43 -10.22
CA PHE A 41 -4.57 15.32 -9.17
C PHE A 41 -5.59 15.51 -8.05
N ASP A 42 -6.74 14.86 -8.15
CA ASP A 42 -7.82 14.99 -7.18
C ASP A 42 -7.66 13.94 -6.08
N ARG A 43 -8.37 14.16 -4.97
CA ARG A 43 -8.30 13.32 -3.77
C ARG A 43 -8.71 11.88 -4.06
N GLU A 44 -9.66 11.69 -4.96
CA GLU A 44 -10.20 10.41 -5.41
C GLU A 44 -9.10 9.50 -5.97
N TYR A 45 -8.07 10.06 -6.63
CA TYR A 45 -6.97 9.25 -7.13
C TYR A 45 -6.11 8.70 -6.01
N LYS A 46 -5.84 9.52 -4.98
CA LYS A 46 -5.18 9.05 -3.77
C LYS A 46 -6.00 7.92 -3.14
N GLU A 47 -7.28 8.15 -2.89
CA GLU A 47 -8.14 7.17 -2.20
C GLU A 47 -8.21 5.82 -2.92
N CYS A 48 -8.29 5.80 -4.25
CA CYS A 48 -8.38 4.54 -5.00
C CYS A 48 -7.03 3.91 -5.39
N ALA A 49 -5.92 4.66 -5.41
CA ALA A 49 -4.63 4.18 -5.90
C ALA A 49 -3.54 4.08 -4.82
N SER A 50 -3.84 4.49 -3.58
CA SER A 50 -2.96 4.35 -2.41
C SER A 50 -3.53 3.40 -1.34
N ILE A 51 -4.33 2.43 -1.79
CA ILE A 51 -5.00 1.44 -0.96
C ILE A 51 -4.37 0.05 -1.12
N CYS A 52 -4.20 -0.66 -0.01
CA CYS A 52 -3.71 -2.01 0.05
C CYS A 52 -4.86 -2.93 0.44
N PHE A 53 -5.31 -3.73 -0.52
CA PHE A 53 -6.29 -4.78 -0.27
C PHE A 53 -5.62 -5.95 0.45
N MET A 54 -6.25 -6.41 1.52
CA MET A 54 -5.70 -7.42 2.42
C MET A 54 -6.74 -8.51 2.72
N ASN A 55 -6.24 -9.73 2.97
CA ASN A 55 -7.07 -10.79 3.53
C ASN A 55 -7.44 -10.46 4.99
N GLU A 56 -8.67 -10.76 5.39
CA GLU A 56 -9.17 -10.45 6.74
C GLU A 56 -8.34 -11.09 7.86
N GLU A 57 -7.81 -12.30 7.67
CA GLU A 57 -6.97 -12.97 8.67
C GLU A 57 -5.64 -12.24 8.87
N ASP A 58 -5.02 -11.76 7.78
CA ASP A 58 -3.77 -11.01 7.86
C ASP A 58 -3.98 -9.62 8.50
N MET A 59 -5.13 -8.98 8.22
CA MET A 59 -5.55 -7.76 8.91
C MET A 59 -5.69 -8.00 10.42
N ASN A 60 -6.34 -9.10 10.82
CA ASN A 60 -6.50 -9.47 12.23
C ASN A 60 -5.15 -9.73 12.91
N ILE A 61 -4.20 -10.39 12.23
CA ILE A 61 -2.85 -10.64 12.77
C ILE A 61 -2.08 -9.33 12.99
N LEU A 62 -2.19 -8.38 12.06
CA LEU A 62 -1.60 -7.04 12.22
C LEU A 62 -2.44 -6.10 13.09
N ALA A 63 -3.59 -6.61 13.57
CA ALA A 63 -4.60 -5.89 14.31
C ALA A 63 -5.18 -4.65 13.59
N VAL A 64 -5.06 -4.53 12.26
CA VAL A 64 -5.53 -3.36 11.47
C VAL A 64 -6.96 -3.52 10.97
N ARG A 65 -7.60 -2.42 10.58
CA ARG A 65 -8.96 -2.38 10.02
C ARG A 65 -9.01 -1.50 8.78
N ASP A 66 -10.12 -1.53 8.06
CA ASP A 66 -10.36 -0.61 6.94
C ASP A 66 -10.13 0.84 7.35
N GLY A 67 -9.34 1.54 6.54
CA GLY A 67 -8.95 2.93 6.77
C GLY A 67 -7.77 3.13 7.73
N ASP A 68 -7.29 2.10 8.45
CA ASP A 68 -5.98 2.17 9.09
C ASP A 68 -4.87 2.22 8.03
N ASN A 69 -3.65 2.61 8.42
CA ASN A 69 -2.50 2.65 7.52
C ASN A 69 -1.52 1.53 7.81
N ILE A 70 -0.88 1.04 6.76
CA ILE A 70 0.28 0.14 6.83
C ILE A 70 1.45 0.75 6.08
N LYS A 71 2.65 0.45 6.54
CA LYS A 71 3.88 0.62 5.77
C LYS A 71 4.16 -0.69 5.04
N LEU A 72 4.29 -0.60 3.73
CA LEU A 72 4.71 -1.68 2.85
C LEU A 72 6.16 -1.42 2.44
N LYS A 73 7.01 -2.44 2.58
CA LYS A 73 8.43 -2.38 2.28
C LYS A 73 8.86 -3.52 1.38
N THR A 74 9.69 -3.22 0.40
CA THR A 74 10.41 -4.19 -0.44
C THR A 74 11.91 -3.89 -0.37
N ASP A 75 12.72 -4.63 -1.13
CA ASP A 75 14.15 -4.34 -1.26
C ASP A 75 14.44 -3.02 -2.01
N VAL A 76 13.43 -2.48 -2.71
CA VAL A 76 13.54 -1.23 -3.49
C VAL A 76 13.28 0.00 -2.63
N GLY A 77 12.31 -0.08 -1.72
CA GLY A 77 11.88 1.07 -0.93
C GLY A 77 10.73 0.75 0.01
N GLU A 78 10.12 1.81 0.55
CA GLU A 78 8.94 1.70 1.39
C GLU A 78 7.90 2.78 1.05
N ILE A 79 6.63 2.45 1.30
CA ILE A 79 5.50 3.36 1.09
C ILE A 79 4.41 3.10 2.14
N VAL A 80 3.66 4.15 2.48
CA VAL A 80 2.49 4.05 3.36
C VAL A 80 1.23 3.98 2.51
N LEU A 81 0.35 3.03 2.83
CA LEU A 81 -0.91 2.78 2.12
C LEU A 81 -2.05 2.62 3.14
N SER A 82 -3.27 2.99 2.74
CA SER A 82 -4.47 2.72 3.53
C SER A 82 -4.92 1.28 3.35
N VAL A 83 -5.48 0.67 4.38
CA VAL A 83 -5.95 -0.72 4.36
C VAL A 83 -7.40 -0.81 3.91
N ALA A 84 -7.70 -1.82 3.10
CA ALA A 84 -9.06 -2.32 2.90
C ALA A 84 -9.11 -3.84 2.88
N GLY A 85 -10.15 -4.41 3.46
CA GLY A 85 -10.48 -5.82 3.30
C GLY A 85 -10.80 -6.14 1.84
N GLY A 86 -10.34 -7.30 1.39
CA GLY A 86 -10.64 -7.81 0.07
C GLY A 86 -10.71 -9.34 0.04
N ASP A 87 -11.42 -9.86 -0.95
CA ASP A 87 -11.43 -11.29 -1.26
C ASP A 87 -10.13 -11.67 -1.98
N ILE A 88 -9.06 -11.78 -1.19
CA ILE A 88 -7.73 -12.15 -1.66
C ILE A 88 -7.14 -13.27 -0.80
N GLN A 89 -6.21 -14.02 -1.39
CA GLN A 89 -5.55 -15.13 -0.72
C GLN A 89 -4.69 -14.61 0.46
N ARG A 90 -4.79 -15.30 1.60
CA ARG A 90 -3.93 -15.07 2.76
C ARG A 90 -2.43 -15.14 2.39
N GLY A 91 -1.62 -14.27 2.97
CA GLY A 91 -0.20 -14.12 2.66
C GLY A 91 0.07 -13.36 1.37
N THR A 92 -0.96 -12.75 0.77
CA THR A 92 -0.83 -11.90 -0.41
C THR A 92 -1.51 -10.56 -0.15
N VAL A 93 -1.06 -9.53 -0.85
CA VAL A 93 -1.72 -8.22 -0.87
C VAL A 93 -1.89 -7.76 -2.32
N PHE A 94 -2.93 -6.96 -2.54
CA PHE A 94 -3.16 -6.35 -3.83
C PHE A 94 -3.19 -4.83 -3.70
N VAL A 95 -2.37 -4.14 -4.51
CA VAL A 95 -2.31 -2.67 -4.54
C VAL A 95 -2.62 -2.19 -5.96
N PRO A 96 -3.60 -1.28 -6.16
CA PRO A 96 -3.85 -0.71 -7.46
C PRO A 96 -2.62 0.01 -8.00
N ARG A 97 -2.37 -0.13 -9.30
CA ARG A 97 -1.25 0.50 -9.97
C ARG A 97 -1.37 2.02 -9.85
N GLY A 98 -0.26 2.69 -9.59
CA GLY A 98 -0.24 4.13 -9.39
C GLY A 98 1.15 4.63 -8.99
N PRO A 99 1.32 5.95 -8.89
CA PRO A 99 2.61 6.55 -8.55
C PRO A 99 3.09 6.15 -7.15
N TRP A 100 2.18 5.87 -6.20
CA TRP A 100 2.52 5.38 -4.86
C TRP A 100 3.25 4.03 -4.91
N ILE A 101 2.63 3.00 -5.48
CA ILE A 101 3.21 1.66 -5.45
C ILE A 101 4.50 1.57 -6.29
N ASN A 102 4.67 2.41 -7.30
CA ASN A 102 5.89 2.43 -8.11
C ASN A 102 7.17 2.75 -7.30
N LEU A 103 7.07 3.36 -6.12
CA LEU A 103 8.23 3.61 -5.24
C LEU A 103 8.86 2.33 -4.66
N VAL A 104 8.14 1.20 -4.73
CA VAL A 104 8.57 -0.08 -4.13
C VAL A 104 8.64 -1.22 -5.15
N ILE A 105 8.36 -0.95 -6.43
CA ILE A 105 8.42 -1.95 -7.51
C ILE A 105 9.83 -2.02 -8.09
N ASP A 106 10.34 -3.24 -8.25
CA ASP A 106 11.62 -3.48 -8.91
C ASP A 106 11.49 -3.28 -10.43
N SER A 107 12.37 -2.44 -10.97
CA SER A 107 12.47 -2.15 -12.40
C SER A 107 13.01 -3.30 -13.24
N THR A 108 13.51 -4.38 -12.61
CA THR A 108 13.97 -5.60 -13.27
C THR A 108 12.88 -6.19 -14.14
N THR A 109 13.21 -6.46 -15.40
CA THR A 109 12.22 -6.90 -16.41
C THR A 109 12.29 -8.38 -16.78
N PHE A 110 13.30 -9.11 -16.27
CA PHE A 110 13.57 -10.50 -16.65
C PHE A 110 13.64 -10.74 -18.17
N GLY A 111 14.05 -9.73 -18.93
CA GLY A 111 14.13 -9.79 -20.41
C GLY A 111 12.77 -9.67 -21.13
N THR A 112 11.68 -9.39 -20.41
CA THR A 112 10.33 -9.27 -20.99
C THR A 112 9.95 -7.83 -21.39
N GLY A 113 10.74 -6.85 -20.96
CA GLY A 113 10.42 -5.42 -21.10
C GLY A 113 9.36 -4.91 -20.11
N SER A 114 8.79 -5.77 -19.26
CA SER A 114 7.86 -5.38 -18.20
C SER A 114 8.51 -5.50 -16.82
N PRO A 115 8.50 -4.45 -15.97
CA PRO A 115 8.96 -4.51 -14.59
C PRO A 115 8.27 -5.60 -13.75
N PHE A 116 8.82 -5.88 -12.57
CA PHE A 116 8.38 -6.94 -11.66
C PHE A 116 7.09 -6.57 -10.90
N TYR A 117 6.00 -6.26 -11.62
CA TYR A 117 4.77 -5.72 -11.03
C TYR A 117 3.95 -6.69 -10.16
N LYS A 118 4.20 -8.00 -10.21
CA LYS A 118 3.39 -9.02 -9.53
C LYS A 118 4.28 -10.12 -9.00
N GLY A 119 3.98 -10.62 -7.81
CA GLY A 119 4.73 -11.71 -7.20
C GLY A 119 5.97 -11.26 -6.43
N MET A 120 6.11 -9.97 -6.10
CA MET A 120 7.26 -9.49 -5.32
C MET A 120 7.10 -9.84 -3.85
N ASP A 121 8.18 -10.24 -3.20
CA ASP A 121 8.22 -10.33 -1.74
C ASP A 121 8.15 -8.93 -1.11
N ALA A 122 7.30 -8.78 -0.10
CA ALA A 122 7.16 -7.55 0.66
C ALA A 122 6.97 -7.84 2.15
N GLU A 123 7.28 -6.84 2.98
CA GLU A 123 6.95 -6.81 4.40
C GLU A 123 5.92 -5.69 4.66
N ILE A 124 4.85 -6.01 5.38
CA ILE A 124 3.84 -5.03 5.79
C ILE A 124 3.77 -4.94 7.30
N MET A 125 3.55 -3.73 7.81
CA MET A 125 3.42 -3.45 9.25
C MET A 125 2.47 -2.27 9.49
N PRO A 126 1.74 -2.24 10.62
CA PRO A 126 0.91 -1.09 10.97
C PRO A 126 1.75 0.18 11.11
N THR A 127 1.20 1.32 10.71
CA THR A 127 1.83 2.63 10.92
C THR A 127 0.78 3.71 11.22
N ASP A 128 1.22 4.75 11.91
CA ASP A 128 0.46 5.99 12.13
C ASP A 128 0.89 7.10 11.16
N GLU A 129 1.86 6.83 10.28
CA GLU A 129 2.24 7.76 9.22
C GLU A 129 1.08 7.95 8.24
N ASP A 130 0.94 9.17 7.74
CA ASP A 130 -0.06 9.48 6.72
C ASP A 130 0.39 9.00 5.34
N VAL A 131 -0.58 8.59 4.53
CA VAL A 131 -0.36 8.33 3.11
C VAL A 131 0.04 9.65 2.44
N MET A 132 1.15 9.65 1.70
CA MET A 132 1.63 10.83 0.97
C MET A 132 0.62 11.29 -0.09
N ASP A 133 0.53 12.59 -0.31
CA ASP A 133 -0.20 13.17 -1.43
C ASP A 133 0.58 13.04 -2.74
N LEU A 134 -0.12 13.11 -3.87
CA LEU A 134 0.49 12.94 -5.19
C LEU A 134 1.64 13.93 -5.44
N ASN A 135 1.49 15.20 -5.05
CA ASN A 135 2.54 16.20 -5.21
C ASN A 135 3.80 15.86 -4.41
N GLN A 136 3.64 15.25 -3.23
CA GLN A 136 4.78 14.78 -2.45
C GLN A 136 5.47 13.60 -3.14
N ILE A 137 4.70 12.66 -3.71
CA ILE A 137 5.23 11.53 -4.50
C ILE A 137 6.02 12.02 -5.71
N ILE A 138 5.46 12.95 -6.49
CA ILE A 138 6.12 13.53 -7.67
C ILE A 138 7.39 14.27 -7.24
N GLY A 139 7.32 15.04 -6.16
CA GLY A 139 8.46 15.81 -5.64
C GLY A 139 9.67 14.96 -5.21
N ILE A 140 9.51 13.65 -5.01
CA ILE A 140 10.63 12.72 -4.79
C ILE A 140 11.58 12.73 -5.99
N TYR A 141 11.04 12.83 -7.21
CA TYR A 141 11.79 12.77 -8.46
C TYR A 141 12.31 14.13 -8.94
N ASP A 142 11.82 15.23 -8.37
CA ASP A 142 12.19 16.60 -8.76
C ASP A 142 13.56 17.06 -8.21
N LYS A 143 14.30 16.17 -7.55
CA LYS A 143 15.66 16.48 -7.07
C LYS A 143 16.63 16.52 -8.24
N LYS A 144 16.90 17.74 -8.72
CA LYS A 144 18.07 18.09 -9.54
C LYS A 144 19.34 18.10 -8.70
#